data_AF-A0A1C5ZCX0-F1
#
_entry.id   AF-A0A1C5ZCX0-F1
#
_cell.length_a   1.000
_cell.length_b   1.000
_cell.length_c   1.000
_cell.angle_alpha   90.00
_cell.angle_beta   90.00
_cell.angle_gamma   90.00
#
_symmetry.space_group_name_H-M   'P 1'
#
loop_
_entity.id
_entity.type
_entity.pdbx_description
1 polymer ?
#
loop_
_entity_poly.entity_id
_entity_poly.type
_entity_poly.pdbx_seq_one_letter_code
_entity_poly.pdbx_strand_id
1 'polypeptide(L)'
;MRFREEVLAKIFTYITVAVLLGIVAFEAWGLSRERSRRKDAEDNAAVLQEEVENMRDINSTLKKENGELSAFRNKWNVYVSSLTSSEVLELQHDLFMRTDLIPQEAKEEIAEREAGLLTEEADGKSTSEQSSSKNKTSKTDTKSKTTDNARTAKIVVGEYSFDNPNGENIFLPVSANTGDGENCLIYTAAYEEEGSHVIELLYEITLDESGTIARRDTTGEVEWYCVAYQAGGGWKATATKEGAGQ
;
A
#
# COMPACT_ATOMS: atom_id res chain seq x y z
N MET A 1 91.29 -35.51 -42.32
CA MET A 1 90.91 -34.50 -41.32
C MET A 1 89.76 -33.59 -41.77
N ARG A 2 89.68 -33.17 -43.06
CA ARG A 2 88.64 -32.25 -43.59
C ARG A 2 87.17 -32.66 -43.44
N PHE A 3 86.81 -33.96 -43.53
CA PHE A 3 85.41 -34.40 -43.45
C PHE A 3 84.77 -34.15 -42.07
N ARG A 4 85.54 -34.29 -40.98
CA ARG A 4 85.04 -34.03 -39.62
C ARG A 4 84.79 -32.54 -39.39
N GLU A 5 85.63 -31.67 -39.93
CA GLU A 5 85.48 -30.22 -39.84
C GLU A 5 84.25 -29.73 -40.63
N GLU A 6 84.00 -30.25 -41.83
CA GLU A 6 82.81 -29.91 -42.62
C GLU A 6 81.49 -30.38 -41.97
N VAL A 7 81.48 -31.58 -41.37
CA VAL A 7 80.32 -32.08 -40.63
C VAL A 7 80.07 -31.25 -39.38
N LEU A 8 81.12 -30.90 -38.63
CA LEU A 8 81.01 -30.02 -37.45
C LEU A 8 80.54 -28.60 -37.83
N ALA A 9 81.01 -28.04 -38.94
CA ALA A 9 80.57 -26.75 -39.44
C ALA A 9 79.07 -26.77 -39.81
N LYS A 10 78.60 -27.83 -40.50
CA LYS A 10 77.17 -28.02 -40.80
C LYS A 10 76.33 -28.12 -39.53
N ILE A 11 76.78 -28.91 -38.54
CA ILE A 11 76.08 -29.02 -37.25
C ILE A 11 76.00 -27.65 -36.57
N PHE A 12 77.08 -26.88 -36.54
CA PHE A 12 77.08 -25.54 -35.95
C PHE A 12 76.14 -24.56 -36.68
N THR A 13 76.07 -24.63 -38.01
CA THR A 13 75.10 -23.83 -38.80
C THR A 13 73.65 -24.23 -38.51
N TYR A 14 73.35 -25.52 -38.36
CA TYR A 14 71.99 -25.94 -37.99
C TYR A 14 71.62 -25.50 -36.57
N ILE A 15 72.58 -25.58 -35.63
CA ILE A 15 72.38 -25.09 -34.25
C ILE A 15 72.10 -23.58 -34.26
N THR A 16 72.89 -22.79 -35.00
CA THR A 16 72.69 -21.33 -35.06
C THR A 16 71.36 -20.97 -35.72
N VAL A 17 70.96 -21.65 -36.80
CA VAL A 17 69.63 -21.46 -37.40
C VAL A 17 68.51 -21.83 -36.43
N ALA A 18 68.64 -22.93 -35.69
CA ALA A 18 67.64 -23.34 -34.69
C ALA A 18 67.54 -22.33 -33.54
N VAL A 19 68.66 -21.77 -33.07
CA VAL A 19 68.68 -20.73 -32.04
C VAL A 19 68.00 -19.45 -32.54
N LEU A 20 68.31 -19.01 -33.77
CA LEU A 20 67.69 -17.82 -34.36
C LEU A 20 66.18 -18.00 -34.54
N LEU A 21 65.73 -19.16 -35.01
CA LEU A 21 64.30 -19.48 -35.11
C LEU A 21 63.63 -19.50 -33.73
N GLY A 22 64.32 -20.01 -32.70
CA GLY A 22 63.83 -20.01 -31.32
C GLY A 22 63.64 -18.59 -30.77
N ILE A 23 64.57 -17.68 -31.05
CA ILE A 23 64.47 -16.26 -30.64
C ILE A 23 63.26 -15.59 -31.31
N VAL A 24 63.09 -15.74 -32.62
CA VAL A 24 61.96 -15.16 -33.36
C VAL A 24 60.62 -15.72 -32.87
N ALA A 25 60.54 -17.03 -32.60
CA ALA A 25 59.34 -17.64 -32.04
C ALA A 25 59.02 -17.12 -30.62
N PHE A 26 60.04 -16.90 -29.79
CA PHE A 26 59.87 -16.33 -28.46
C PHE A 26 59.39 -14.87 -28.50
N GLU A 27 59.95 -14.05 -29.39
CA GLU A 27 59.50 -12.66 -29.58
C GLU A 27 58.05 -12.61 -30.08
N ALA A 28 57.69 -13.46 -31.06
CA ALA A 28 56.33 -13.56 -31.56
C ALA A 28 55.34 -13.99 -30.46
N TRP A 29 55.74 -14.95 -29.61
CA TRP A 29 54.95 -15.38 -28.46
C TRP A 29 54.79 -14.27 -27.41
N GLY A 30 55.87 -13.55 -27.09
CA GLY A 30 55.85 -12.40 -26.19
C GLY A 30 54.90 -11.30 -26.68
N LEU A 31 54.97 -10.97 -27.97
CA LEU A 31 54.09 -9.98 -28.61
C LEU A 31 52.62 -10.43 -28.59
N SER A 32 52.37 -11.72 -28.85
CA SER A 32 51.01 -12.29 -28.80
C SER A 32 50.43 -12.24 -27.39
N ARG A 33 51.23 -12.55 -26.37
CA ARG A 33 50.82 -12.49 -24.96
C ARG A 33 50.52 -11.07 -24.52
N GLU A 34 51.33 -10.11 -24.95
CA GLU A 34 51.12 -8.69 -24.67
C GLU A 34 49.84 -8.17 -25.34
N ARG A 35 49.60 -8.53 -26.61
CA ARG A 35 48.34 -8.18 -27.29
C ARG A 35 47.13 -8.80 -26.61
N SER A 36 47.22 -10.06 -26.16
CA SER A 36 46.14 -10.70 -25.42
C SER A 36 45.82 -9.93 -24.13
N ARG A 37 46.85 -9.57 -23.36
CA ARG A 37 46.68 -8.80 -22.12
C ARG A 37 46.06 -7.42 -22.36
N ARG A 38 46.46 -6.75 -23.44
CA ARG A 38 45.86 -5.47 -23.83
C ARG A 38 44.40 -5.62 -24.21
N LYS A 39 44.07 -6.66 -24.98
CA LYS A 39 42.69 -6.97 -25.32
C LYS A 39 41.84 -7.28 -24.09
N ASP A 40 42.35 -8.09 -23.17
CA ASP A 40 41.67 -8.38 -21.90
C ASP A 40 41.46 -7.09 -21.08
N ALA A 41 42.44 -6.18 -21.07
CA ALA A 41 42.32 -4.90 -20.39
C ALA A 41 41.31 -3.96 -21.08
N GLU A 42 41.26 -3.95 -22.41
CA GLU A 42 40.29 -3.19 -23.21
C GLU A 42 38.86 -3.70 -23.00
N ASP A 43 38.66 -5.03 -23.04
CA ASP A 43 37.35 -5.65 -22.82
C ASP A 43 36.85 -5.38 -21.39
N ASN A 44 37.73 -5.48 -20.38
CA ASN A 44 37.39 -5.13 -19.00
C ASN A 44 37.09 -3.63 -18.84
N ALA A 45 37.81 -2.75 -19.53
CA ALA A 45 37.54 -1.32 -19.49
C ALA A 45 36.19 -0.98 -20.14
N ALA A 46 35.83 -1.66 -21.23
CA ALA A 46 34.52 -1.50 -21.88
C ALA A 46 33.37 -1.93 -20.94
N VAL A 47 33.51 -3.07 -20.26
CA VAL A 47 32.51 -3.53 -19.28
C VAL A 47 32.36 -2.54 -18.12
N LEU A 48 33.48 -2.03 -17.58
CA LEU A 48 33.43 -1.02 -16.52
C LEU A 48 32.81 0.29 -16.99
N GLN A 49 33.02 0.68 -18.25
CA GLN A 49 32.39 1.87 -18.80
C GLN A 49 30.87 1.70 -18.91
N GLU A 50 30.40 0.55 -19.39
CA GLU A 50 28.98 0.22 -19.44
C GLU A 50 28.35 0.21 -18.04
N GLU A 51 29.05 -0.34 -17.04
CA GLU A 51 28.60 -0.32 -15.64
C GLU A 51 28.51 1.11 -15.10
N VAL A 52 29.48 1.98 -15.40
CA VAL A 52 29.47 3.39 -15.00
C VAL A 52 28.33 4.15 -15.69
N GLU A 53 28.05 3.89 -16.97
CA GLU A 53 26.92 4.48 -17.69
C GLU A 53 25.59 4.03 -17.09
N ASN A 54 25.42 2.73 -16.81
CA ASN A 54 24.23 2.23 -16.13
C ASN A 54 24.06 2.85 -14.72
N MET A 55 25.14 2.92 -13.94
CA MET A 55 25.11 3.56 -12.62
C MET A 55 24.79 5.06 -12.70
N ARG A 56 25.26 5.74 -13.74
CA ARG A 56 24.91 7.14 -14.00
C ARG A 56 23.42 7.30 -14.30
N ASP A 57 22.85 6.42 -15.12
CA ASP A 57 21.43 6.43 -15.47
C ASP A 57 20.57 6.16 -14.24
N ILE A 58 20.91 5.15 -13.44
CA ILE A 58 20.24 4.86 -12.16
C ILE A 58 20.29 6.08 -11.24
N ASN A 59 21.46 6.70 -11.07
CA ASN A 59 21.61 7.87 -10.20
C ASN A 59 20.80 9.06 -10.72
N SER A 60 20.69 9.23 -12.04
CA SER A 60 19.85 10.27 -12.64
C SER A 60 18.36 10.06 -12.34
N THR A 61 17.89 8.81 -12.42
CA THR A 61 16.52 8.42 -12.07
C THR A 61 16.24 8.63 -10.59
N LEU A 62 17.12 8.15 -9.71
CA LEU A 62 17.00 8.35 -8.26
C LEU A 62 16.98 9.84 -7.89
N LYS A 63 17.78 10.67 -8.55
CA LYS A 63 17.76 12.12 -8.32
C LYS A 63 16.44 12.75 -8.73
N LYS A 64 15.84 12.28 -9.82
CA LYS A 64 14.51 12.71 -10.28
C LYS A 64 13.43 12.30 -9.29
N GLU A 65 13.38 11.02 -8.92
CA GLU A 65 12.41 10.48 -7.96
C GLU A 65 12.52 11.17 -6.59
N ASN A 66 13.75 11.44 -6.12
CA ASN A 66 13.95 12.18 -4.88
C ASN A 66 13.45 13.63 -4.98
N GLY A 67 13.58 14.26 -6.16
CA GLY A 67 12.98 15.56 -6.43
C GLY A 67 11.44 15.54 -6.38
N GLU A 68 10.83 14.51 -6.97
CA GLU A 68 9.38 14.30 -6.96
C GLU A 68 8.86 14.04 -5.53
N LEU A 69 9.55 13.17 -4.77
CA LEU A 69 9.24 12.90 -3.36
C LEU A 69 9.41 14.15 -2.49
N SER A 70 10.42 14.97 -2.75
CA SER A 70 10.60 16.24 -2.05
C SER A 70 9.47 17.22 -2.35
N ALA A 71 9.05 17.33 -3.61
CA ALA A 71 7.90 18.17 -4.00
C ALA A 71 6.61 17.67 -3.35
N PHE A 72 6.38 16.36 -3.34
CA PHE A 72 5.24 15.74 -2.67
C PHE A 72 5.27 16.03 -1.16
N ARG A 73 6.41 15.83 -0.49
CA ARG A 73 6.60 16.16 0.92
C ARG A 73 6.31 17.63 1.20
N ASN A 74 6.79 18.55 0.37
CA ASN A 74 6.54 19.98 0.55
C ASN A 74 5.05 20.31 0.43
N LYS A 75 4.34 19.68 -0.51
CA LYS A 75 2.89 19.80 -0.62
C LYS A 75 2.20 19.31 0.66
N TRP A 76 2.57 18.14 1.17
CA TRP A 76 2.04 17.58 2.42
C TRP A 76 2.35 18.43 3.64
N ASN A 77 3.53 19.04 3.71
CA ASN A 77 3.92 19.87 4.84
C ASN A 77 2.98 21.07 5.05
N VAL A 78 2.36 21.58 3.98
CA VAL A 78 1.32 22.62 4.08
C VAL A 78 0.09 22.09 4.81
N TYR A 79 -0.39 20.90 4.46
CA TYR A 79 -1.52 20.24 5.14
C TYR A 79 -1.19 19.90 6.60
N VAL A 80 0.00 19.40 6.87
CA VAL A 80 0.46 19.10 8.23
C VAL A 80 0.59 20.38 9.07
N SER A 81 1.04 21.48 8.48
CA SER A 81 1.09 22.77 9.19
C SER A 81 -0.30 23.33 9.47
N SER A 82 -1.31 23.05 8.63
CA SER A 82 -2.69 23.42 8.93
C SER A 82 -3.34 22.55 10.02
N LEU A 83 -2.90 21.30 10.17
CA LEU A 83 -3.37 20.37 11.22
C LEU A 83 -3.03 20.84 12.64
N THR A 84 -2.02 21.70 12.80
CA THR A 84 -1.64 22.26 14.11
C THR A 84 -2.25 23.62 14.39
N SER A 85 -3.17 24.10 13.53
CA SER A 85 -3.91 25.32 13.81
C SER A 85 -4.86 25.13 14.99
N SER A 86 -5.04 26.16 15.81
CA SER A 86 -5.90 26.12 17.00
C SER A 86 -7.32 25.67 16.66
N GLU A 87 -7.89 26.18 15.57
CA GLU A 87 -9.24 25.85 15.10
C GLU A 87 -9.36 24.36 14.75
N VAL A 88 -8.38 23.79 14.05
CA VAL A 88 -8.39 22.37 13.68
C VAL A 88 -8.30 21.46 14.91
N LEU A 89 -7.50 21.86 15.90
CA LEU A 89 -7.42 21.13 17.18
C LEU A 89 -8.72 21.22 17.97
N GLU A 90 -9.40 22.37 17.96
CA GLU A 90 -10.71 22.54 18.58
C GLU A 90 -11.78 21.71 17.88
N LEU A 91 -11.78 21.66 16.55
CA LEU A 91 -12.67 20.82 15.76
C LEU A 91 -12.44 19.33 16.00
N GLN A 92 -11.17 18.92 16.08
CA GLN A 92 -10.82 17.56 16.44
C GLN A 92 -11.37 17.21 17.82
N HIS A 93 -11.13 18.05 18.82
CA HIS A 93 -11.63 17.81 20.17
C HIS A 93 -13.16 17.76 20.23
N ASP A 94 -13.85 18.67 19.53
CA ASP A 94 -15.31 18.70 19.46
C ASP A 94 -15.89 17.41 18.86
N LEU A 95 -15.40 16.99 17.68
CA LEU A 95 -15.88 15.78 17.02
C LEU A 95 -15.63 14.53 17.85
N PHE A 96 -14.47 14.45 18.51
CA PHE A 96 -14.05 13.25 19.24
C PHE A 96 -14.88 13.01 20.50
N MET A 97 -15.46 14.08 21.07
CA MET A 97 -16.39 13.99 22.18
C MET A 97 -17.82 13.63 21.74
N ARG A 98 -18.11 13.68 20.45
CA ARG A 98 -19.46 13.51 19.87
C ARG A 98 -19.58 12.19 19.10
N THR A 99 -19.44 11.08 19.82
CA THR A 99 -19.56 9.72 19.25
C THR A 99 -20.98 9.42 18.73
N ASP A 100 -21.96 10.22 19.11
CA ASP A 100 -23.32 10.23 18.57
C ASP A 100 -23.38 10.63 17.08
N LEU A 101 -22.37 11.34 16.58
CA LEU A 101 -22.27 11.72 15.16
C LEU A 101 -21.80 10.60 14.24
N ILE A 102 -21.39 9.45 14.79
CA ILE A 102 -21.03 8.28 13.99
C ILE A 102 -22.31 7.67 13.40
N PRO A 103 -22.48 7.59 12.06
CA PRO A 103 -23.71 7.13 11.45
C PRO A 103 -24.11 5.72 11.89
N GLN A 104 -25.34 5.58 12.39
CA GLN A 104 -25.88 4.30 12.84
C GLN A 104 -25.95 3.27 11.70
N GLU A 105 -26.26 3.73 10.48
CA GLU A 105 -26.26 2.91 9.25
C GLU A 105 -24.93 2.19 9.02
N ALA A 106 -23.81 2.87 9.34
CA ALA A 106 -22.47 2.30 9.21
C ALA A 106 -22.19 1.21 10.25
N LYS A 107 -22.64 1.42 11.49
CA LYS A 107 -22.50 0.46 12.60
C LYS A 107 -23.34 -0.80 12.33
N GLU A 108 -24.58 -0.62 11.88
CA GLU A 108 -25.50 -1.71 11.53
C GLU A 108 -24.96 -2.56 10.38
N GLU A 109 -24.37 -1.93 9.36
CA GLU A 109 -23.79 -2.63 8.22
C GLU A 109 -22.64 -3.58 8.61
N ILE A 110 -21.79 -3.17 9.55
CA ILE A 110 -20.73 -4.05 10.08
C ILE A 110 -21.37 -5.21 10.84
N ALA A 111 -22.33 -4.92 11.72
CA ALA A 111 -22.98 -5.94 12.53
C ALA A 111 -23.79 -6.95 11.67
N GLU A 112 -24.40 -6.51 10.57
CA GLU A 112 -25.03 -7.39 9.57
C GLU A 112 -24.02 -8.28 8.86
N ARG A 113 -22.84 -7.75 8.50
CA ARG A 113 -21.76 -8.55 7.89
C ARG A 113 -21.22 -9.60 8.84
N GLU A 114 -20.99 -9.24 10.10
CA GLU A 114 -20.54 -10.19 11.12
C GLU A 114 -21.58 -11.30 11.33
N ALA A 115 -22.85 -10.93 11.45
CA ALA A 115 -23.93 -11.90 11.58
C ALA A 115 -24.02 -12.83 10.34
N GLY A 116 -23.86 -12.28 9.14
CA GLY A 116 -23.81 -13.04 7.89
C GLY A 116 -22.66 -14.05 7.84
N LEU A 117 -21.44 -13.61 8.21
CA LEU A 117 -20.25 -14.47 8.24
C LEU A 117 -20.43 -15.64 9.22
N LEU A 118 -20.97 -15.38 10.41
CA LEU A 118 -21.23 -16.42 11.41
C LEU A 118 -22.27 -17.45 10.93
N THR A 119 -23.23 -17.04 10.09
CA THR A 119 -24.19 -17.99 9.49
C THR A 119 -23.59 -18.83 8.36
N GLU A 120 -22.67 -18.28 7.56
CA GLU A 120 -21.98 -19.03 6.50
C GLU A 120 -20.97 -20.04 7.06
N GLU A 121 -20.24 -19.71 8.13
CA GLU A 121 -19.34 -20.65 8.80
C GLU A 121 -20.09 -21.84 9.44
N ALA A 122 -21.32 -21.62 9.92
CA ALA A 122 -22.15 -22.67 10.50
C ALA A 122 -22.69 -23.65 9.43
N ASP A 123 -22.98 -23.18 8.22
CA ASP A 123 -23.50 -24.02 7.14
C ASP A 123 -22.38 -24.77 6.39
N GLY A 124 -21.17 -24.17 6.28
CA GLY A 124 -19.98 -24.80 5.70
C GLY A 124 -19.39 -25.96 6.51
N LYS A 125 -19.74 -26.10 7.79
CA LYS A 125 -19.27 -27.18 8.68
C LYS A 125 -20.16 -28.44 8.65
N SER A 126 -21.14 -28.49 7.74
CA SER A 126 -22.10 -29.60 7.65
C SER A 126 -22.00 -30.37 6.34
N THR A 127 -20.81 -30.54 5.74
CA THR A 127 -20.66 -31.50 4.63
C THR A 127 -19.26 -32.10 4.53
N SER A 128 -18.90 -32.99 5.46
CA SER A 128 -17.96 -34.08 5.14
C SER A 128 -18.31 -35.33 5.95
N GLU A 129 -18.36 -36.46 5.26
CA GLU A 129 -18.48 -37.83 5.78
C GLU A 129 -19.90 -38.22 6.26
N GLN A 130 -20.56 -39.28 5.81
CA GLN A 130 -20.19 -40.43 5.00
C GLN A 130 -21.49 -41.20 4.68
N SER A 131 -21.56 -41.71 3.46
CA SER A 131 -22.54 -42.64 2.92
C SER A 131 -22.77 -43.91 3.75
N SER A 132 -24.02 -44.40 3.86
CA SER A 132 -24.41 -45.76 3.40
C SER A 132 -25.87 -46.14 3.72
N SER A 133 -26.64 -46.38 2.65
CA SER A 133 -27.52 -47.53 2.37
C SER A 133 -28.55 -48.11 3.37
N LYS A 134 -29.81 -48.10 2.90
CA LYS A 134 -30.89 -49.12 3.02
C LYS A 134 -31.54 -49.42 4.39
N ASN A 135 -32.83 -49.10 4.54
CA ASN A 135 -33.96 -50.05 4.37
C ASN A 135 -35.37 -49.42 4.55
N LYS A 136 -36.25 -49.71 3.58
CA LYS A 136 -37.64 -50.23 3.66
C LYS A 136 -38.66 -49.71 4.71
N THR A 137 -39.79 -49.19 4.17
CA THR A 137 -41.22 -49.25 4.66
C THR A 137 -41.53 -48.64 6.04
N SER A 138 -42.61 -47.91 6.33
CA SER A 138 -43.97 -47.81 5.77
C SER A 138 -44.70 -46.64 6.46
N LYS A 139 -45.74 -46.11 5.79
CA LYS A 139 -46.80 -45.16 6.20
C LYS A 139 -47.05 -44.98 7.71
N THR A 140 -47.34 -43.76 8.18
CA THR A 140 -48.70 -43.22 8.47
C THR A 140 -48.62 -41.79 9.07
N ASP A 141 -49.56 -40.95 8.60
CA ASP A 141 -50.05 -39.62 9.02
C ASP A 141 -49.60 -38.99 10.35
N THR A 142 -49.38 -37.66 10.37
CA THR A 142 -50.07 -36.67 11.24
C THR A 142 -49.71 -35.22 10.87
N LYS A 143 -50.68 -34.50 10.32
CA LYS A 143 -51.13 -33.10 10.56
C LYS A 143 -50.15 -32.03 11.11
N SER A 144 -50.02 -30.96 10.30
CA SER A 144 -49.69 -29.54 10.55
C SER A 144 -48.98 -29.12 11.86
N LYS A 145 -47.88 -28.37 11.70
CA LYS A 145 -47.76 -27.04 12.32
C LYS A 145 -46.67 -26.23 11.64
N THR A 146 -47.05 -25.07 11.10
CA THR A 146 -46.16 -23.92 10.92
C THR A 146 -45.45 -23.68 12.25
N THR A 147 -44.12 -23.71 12.24
CA THR A 147 -43.31 -22.97 13.20
C THR A 147 -42.43 -22.07 12.39
N ASP A 148 -42.97 -20.87 12.13
CA ASP A 148 -42.19 -19.66 12.01
C ASP A 148 -41.25 -19.62 13.22
N ASN A 149 -39.98 -19.89 12.97
CA ASN A 149 -38.90 -19.60 13.90
C ASN A 149 -37.71 -19.12 13.07
N ALA A 150 -37.95 -18.08 12.26
CA ALA A 150 -36.89 -17.14 11.97
C ALA A 150 -36.52 -16.49 13.31
N ARG A 151 -35.55 -17.08 14.01
CA ARG A 151 -34.84 -16.37 15.07
C ARG A 151 -34.21 -15.17 14.38
N THR A 152 -34.85 -14.01 14.46
CA THR A 152 -34.15 -12.72 14.42
C THR A 152 -33.12 -12.78 15.54
N ALA A 153 -31.93 -13.29 15.22
CA ALA A 153 -30.75 -13.08 16.04
C ALA A 153 -30.65 -11.57 16.19
N LYS A 154 -30.77 -11.08 17.42
CA LYS A 154 -30.61 -9.66 17.71
C LYS A 154 -29.19 -9.31 17.29
N ILE A 155 -29.05 -8.61 16.15
CA ILE A 155 -27.76 -8.11 15.67
C ILE A 155 -27.24 -7.20 16.80
N VAL A 156 -26.10 -7.57 17.37
CA VAL A 156 -25.45 -6.77 18.41
C VAL A 156 -24.62 -5.75 17.65
N VAL A 157 -25.06 -4.50 17.67
CA VAL A 157 -24.31 -3.39 17.09
C VAL A 157 -23.21 -3.02 18.08
N GLY A 158 -21.95 -3.04 17.63
CA GLY A 158 -20.81 -2.63 18.45
C GLY A 158 -20.83 -1.14 18.78
N GLU A 159 -20.19 -0.76 19.89
CA GLU A 159 -19.93 0.64 20.22
C GLU A 159 -18.66 1.12 19.51
N TYR A 160 -18.70 2.38 19.06
CA TYR A 160 -17.62 2.98 18.28
C TYR A 160 -17.23 4.32 18.89
N SER A 161 -15.93 4.59 18.93
CA SER A 161 -15.36 5.87 19.34
C SER A 161 -14.35 6.36 18.31
N PHE A 162 -14.01 7.65 18.34
CA PHE A 162 -12.96 8.18 17.46
C PHE A 162 -11.55 7.92 18.00
N ASP A 163 -11.44 7.44 19.24
CA ASP A 163 -10.16 7.13 19.86
C ASP A 163 -9.62 5.81 19.33
N ASN A 164 -8.42 5.89 18.75
CA ASN A 164 -7.70 4.74 18.23
C ASN A 164 -7.00 4.01 19.38
N PRO A 165 -7.41 2.77 19.74
CA PRO A 165 -6.78 2.04 20.83
C PRO A 165 -5.32 1.62 20.53
N ASN A 166 -4.92 1.65 19.25
CA ASN A 166 -3.66 1.08 18.77
C ASN A 166 -2.68 2.12 18.21
N GLY A 167 -2.98 3.41 18.30
CA GLY A 167 -2.12 4.44 17.71
C GLY A 167 -2.67 5.85 17.77
N GLU A 168 -2.23 6.68 16.83
CA GLU A 168 -2.71 8.06 16.72
C GLU A 168 -4.09 8.11 16.06
N ASN A 169 -4.90 9.06 16.53
CA ASN A 169 -6.21 9.36 16.02
C ASN A 169 -6.10 10.02 14.65
N ILE A 170 -6.93 9.59 13.69
CA ILE A 170 -6.93 10.18 12.35
C ILE A 170 -7.90 11.37 12.33
N PHE A 171 -7.38 12.55 12.01
CA PHE A 171 -8.20 13.73 11.71
C PHE A 171 -7.51 14.53 10.62
N LEU A 172 -8.09 14.60 9.43
CA LEU A 172 -7.47 15.20 8.24
C LEU A 172 -8.43 16.16 7.54
N PRO A 173 -8.19 17.48 7.56
CA PRO A 173 -8.92 18.42 6.71
C PRO A 173 -8.48 18.22 5.26
N VAL A 174 -9.41 17.75 4.43
CA VAL A 174 -9.18 17.35 3.04
C VAL A 174 -9.31 18.54 2.09
N SER A 175 -10.18 19.49 2.41
CA SER A 175 -10.29 20.75 1.66
C SER A 175 -9.20 21.70 2.11
N ALA A 176 -8.15 21.82 1.29
CA ALA A 176 -7.28 22.98 1.35
C ALA A 176 -8.11 24.19 0.93
N ASN A 177 -8.22 25.16 1.81
CA ASN A 177 -8.96 26.39 1.60
C ASN A 177 -8.38 27.18 0.41
N THR A 178 -8.82 26.87 -0.81
CA THR A 178 -8.66 27.73 -1.98
C THR A 178 -9.88 28.62 -2.03
N GLY A 179 -9.84 29.71 -1.26
CA GLY A 179 -10.42 31.04 -1.53
C GLY A 179 -11.94 31.21 -1.68
N ASP A 180 -12.71 30.13 -1.88
CA ASP A 180 -14.07 30.23 -2.42
C ASP A 180 -15.04 29.20 -1.82
N GLY A 181 -14.59 28.37 -0.88
CA GLY A 181 -15.38 27.26 -0.32
C GLY A 181 -16.11 27.63 0.97
N GLU A 182 -17.44 27.62 0.93
CA GLU A 182 -18.32 27.79 2.10
C GLU A 182 -18.24 26.61 3.09
N ASN A 183 -17.66 25.48 2.70
CA ASN A 183 -17.62 24.24 3.49
C ASN A 183 -16.21 23.62 3.51
N CYS A 184 -15.85 22.98 4.62
CA CYS A 184 -14.62 22.21 4.80
C CYS A 184 -14.93 20.72 4.94
N LEU A 185 -14.16 19.87 4.25
CA LEU A 185 -14.26 18.41 4.34
C LEU A 185 -13.21 17.87 5.30
N ILE A 186 -13.63 16.97 6.18
CA ILE A 186 -12.79 16.37 7.21
C ILE A 186 -12.91 14.85 7.12
N TYR A 187 -11.77 14.20 6.91
CA TYR A 187 -11.64 12.76 6.96
C TYR A 187 -11.21 12.32 8.36
N THR A 188 -11.91 11.34 8.92
CA THR A 188 -11.63 10.75 10.22
C THR A 188 -11.94 9.24 10.20
N ALA A 189 -11.60 8.54 11.28
CA ALA A 189 -11.93 7.14 11.47
C ALA A 189 -12.54 6.93 12.86
N ALA A 190 -13.56 6.09 12.92
CA ALA A 190 -14.12 5.58 14.16
C ALA A 190 -13.75 4.10 14.33
N TYR A 191 -13.36 3.73 15.54
CA TYR A 191 -12.85 2.42 15.93
C TYR A 191 -13.84 1.74 16.86
N GLU A 192 -14.07 0.46 16.61
CA GLU A 192 -14.88 -0.38 17.48
C GLU A 192 -14.17 -0.59 18.83
N GLU A 193 -14.89 -0.40 19.95
CA GLU A 193 -14.28 -0.44 21.30
C GLU A 193 -13.83 -1.85 21.71
N GLU A 194 -14.61 -2.87 21.38
CA GLU A 194 -14.37 -4.26 21.80
C GLU A 194 -13.86 -5.17 20.66
N GLY A 195 -13.64 -4.60 19.47
CA GLY A 195 -13.33 -5.36 18.28
C GLY A 195 -12.22 -4.78 17.42
N SER A 196 -12.29 -5.04 16.12
CA SER A 196 -11.24 -4.65 15.16
C SER A 196 -11.77 -3.90 13.94
N HIS A 197 -13.07 -3.61 13.94
CA HIS A 197 -13.69 -2.89 12.84
C HIS A 197 -13.38 -1.40 12.93
N VAL A 198 -13.24 -0.81 11.74
CA VAL A 198 -13.00 0.61 11.56
C VAL A 198 -14.02 1.13 10.56
N ILE A 199 -14.66 2.23 10.90
CA ILE A 199 -15.52 2.99 10.00
C ILE A 199 -14.73 4.23 9.58
N GLU A 200 -14.42 4.34 8.29
CA GLU A 200 -13.86 5.57 7.74
C GLU A 200 -15.01 6.55 7.47
N LEU A 201 -14.82 7.82 7.83
CA LEU A 201 -15.87 8.82 7.84
C LEU A 201 -15.39 10.09 7.14
N LEU A 202 -16.25 10.64 6.30
CA LEU A 202 -16.07 11.94 5.69
C LEU A 202 -17.17 12.87 6.20
N TYR A 203 -16.74 13.91 6.89
CA TYR A 203 -17.60 14.98 7.39
C TYR A 203 -17.45 16.23 6.54
N GLU A 204 -18.53 16.99 6.47
CA GLU A 204 -18.60 18.35 5.95
C GLU A 204 -18.98 19.27 7.11
N ILE A 205 -18.22 20.35 7.28
CA ILE A 205 -18.54 21.45 8.18
C ILE A 205 -18.75 22.71 7.36
N THR A 206 -19.74 23.51 7.73
CA THR A 206 -19.93 24.82 7.11
C THR A 206 -19.03 25.84 7.79
N LEU A 207 -18.39 26.70 7.01
CA LEU A 207 -17.54 27.77 7.52
C LEU A 207 -18.33 29.08 7.66
N ASP A 208 -17.79 29.99 8.45
CA ASP A 208 -18.27 31.36 8.57
C ASP A 208 -17.97 32.20 7.32
N GLU A 209 -18.43 33.45 7.28
CA GLU A 209 -18.22 34.36 6.14
C GLU A 209 -16.73 34.64 5.85
N SER A 210 -15.85 34.41 6.83
CA SER A 210 -14.40 34.52 6.68
C SER A 210 -13.76 33.28 6.04
N GLY A 211 -14.53 32.19 5.89
CA GLY A 211 -14.05 30.91 5.40
C GLY A 211 -12.95 30.30 6.27
N THR A 212 -12.81 30.73 7.53
CA THR A 212 -11.67 30.34 8.38
C THR A 212 -12.10 29.65 9.66
N ILE A 213 -13.30 29.94 10.15
CA ILE A 213 -13.84 29.42 11.41
C ILE A 213 -15.05 28.54 11.10
N ALA A 214 -15.21 27.43 11.82
CA ALA A 214 -16.39 26.61 11.67
C ALA A 214 -17.64 27.34 12.19
N ARG A 215 -18.72 27.28 11.41
CA ARG A 215 -20.01 27.80 11.83
C ARG A 215 -20.53 26.98 13.01
N ARG A 216 -21.03 27.68 14.00
CA ARG A 216 -21.66 27.11 15.19
C ARG A 216 -23.15 27.41 15.19
N ASP A 217 -23.93 26.47 15.68
CA ASP A 217 -25.38 26.60 15.79
C ASP A 217 -25.78 27.55 16.94
N THR A 218 -27.09 27.66 17.21
CA THR A 218 -27.60 28.51 18.31
C THR A 218 -27.18 28.05 19.71
N THR A 219 -26.68 26.82 19.85
CA THR A 219 -26.19 26.24 21.10
C THR A 219 -24.67 26.44 21.27
N GLY A 220 -23.97 26.85 20.22
CA GLY A 220 -22.52 27.05 20.19
C GLY A 220 -21.74 25.80 19.74
N GLU A 221 -22.44 24.74 19.33
CA GLU A 221 -21.83 23.52 18.81
C GLU A 221 -21.53 23.64 17.32
N VAL A 222 -20.49 22.96 16.85
CA VAL A 222 -20.16 22.91 15.42
C VAL A 222 -21.18 22.03 14.69
N GLU A 223 -21.62 22.50 13.53
CA GLU A 223 -22.54 21.75 12.67
C GLU A 223 -21.76 20.74 11.81
N TRP A 224 -21.72 19.49 12.28
CA TRP A 224 -21.10 18.38 11.55
C TRP A 224 -22.11 17.64 10.70
N TYR A 225 -21.78 17.44 9.43
CA TYR A 225 -22.58 16.63 8.52
C TYR A 225 -21.74 15.47 8.00
N CYS A 226 -22.00 14.24 8.45
CA CYS A 226 -21.39 13.09 7.79
C CYS A 226 -21.96 13.03 6.37
N VAL A 227 -21.11 13.08 5.36
CA VAL A 227 -21.51 13.03 3.93
C VAL A 227 -21.26 11.66 3.31
N ALA A 228 -20.29 10.92 3.84
CA ALA A 228 -20.00 9.57 3.40
C ALA A 228 -19.30 8.76 4.49
N TYR A 229 -19.49 7.45 4.44
CA TYR A 229 -18.82 6.49 5.30
C TYR A 229 -18.35 5.27 4.50
N GLN A 230 -17.36 4.55 5.03
CA GLN A 230 -16.91 3.25 4.53
C GLN A 230 -16.78 2.27 5.69
N ALA A 231 -17.57 1.20 5.64
CA ALA A 231 -17.68 0.19 6.69
C ALA A 231 -17.19 -1.21 6.23
N GLY A 232 -16.25 -1.25 5.27
CA GLY A 232 -15.70 -2.47 4.65
C GLY A 232 -16.25 -2.83 3.26
N GLY A 233 -17.36 -2.21 2.83
CA GLY A 233 -17.99 -2.42 1.51
C GLY A 233 -17.67 -1.38 0.44
N GLY A 234 -16.72 -0.49 0.69
CA GLY A 234 -16.48 0.73 -0.09
C GLY A 234 -17.28 1.93 0.43
N TRP A 235 -17.06 3.09 -0.19
CA TRP A 235 -17.68 4.37 0.20
C TRP A 235 -19.17 4.42 -0.15
N LYS A 236 -19.98 4.85 0.82
CA LYS A 236 -21.41 5.10 0.70
C LYS A 236 -21.73 6.52 1.14
N ALA A 237 -22.64 7.18 0.43
CA ALA A 237 -23.18 8.45 0.87
C ALA A 237 -24.15 8.20 2.04
N THR A 238 -24.10 9.06 3.04
CA THR A 238 -25.12 9.14 4.10
C THR A 238 -26.37 9.84 3.55
N ALA A 239 -27.54 9.50 4.08
CA ALA A 239 -28.77 10.18 3.69
C ALA A 239 -28.67 11.69 3.93
N THR A 240 -28.92 12.48 2.89
CA THR A 240 -28.68 13.92 2.80
C THR A 240 -29.66 14.78 3.59
N LYS A 241 -29.24 16.03 3.84
CA LYS A 241 -29.85 17.19 4.50
C LYS A 241 -31.31 17.58 4.10
N GLU A 242 -32.05 16.77 3.34
CA GLU A 242 -33.36 17.13 2.75
C GLU A 242 -34.58 17.03 3.70
N GLY A 243 -34.40 16.63 4.96
CA GLY A 243 -35.50 16.47 5.92
C GLY A 243 -35.69 17.61 6.94
N ALA A 244 -34.77 18.57 7.01
CA ALA A 244 -34.76 19.59 8.06
C ALA A 244 -34.71 21.01 7.47
N GLY A 245 -35.86 21.50 7.02
CA GLY A 245 -36.08 22.95 6.83
C GLY A 245 -36.36 23.41 5.39
N GLN A 246 -37.63 23.27 4.97
CA GLN A 246 -38.38 24.38 4.38
C GLN A 246 -39.70 24.53 5.15
#